data_AF-A0A9J6DRC0-F1
#
_entry.id   AF-A0A9J6DRC0-F1
#
_cell.length_a   1.000
_cell.length_b   1.000
_cell.length_c   1.000
_cell.angle_alpha   90.00
_cell.angle_beta   90.00
_cell.angle_gamma   90.00
#
_symmetry.space_group_name_H-M   'P 1'
#
loop_
_entity.id
_entity.type
_entity.pdbx_description
1 polymer ?
#
loop_
_entity_poly.entity_id
_entity_poly.type
_entity_poly.pdbx_seq_one_letter_code
_entity_poly.pdbx_strand_id
1 'polypeptide(L)'
;MSPSFCVCRVRVSTGHCTRCARCASSASRCTRLPDPELERGVRAAHVLRRLGSDFVVFAEPHLKASNMKNLLQKDEKKEEPEQTVPCDHKTASRCLLNLMPVVSETVSGTLLNGTFLPDICLEVVHDRELSKLPFAKSNLTVVLFADISGDAIFCIWKADDKSTLADTIQTVVDCSLNIQKNYGEWPTCIGVTLRVKIGIATGMLEYHFFNDDFDNVHYSASGTVVEYVRNAEMLCTAGDIILTTEAWNFLEQKGVHTRYTYTALPEDMVKVLCFDPSVTEEEKVSFTSAFAGVRPALYALNFEDAPLLKRFISPVVVNIKTQEELIFLSEMRHVTIVFICMPEFIDIDLATLSQLYRIISAALKETDGVLNKVITFDKGCSFLAVFGLPGYKGKNETCNALMCCNKLVHEISAMNM
;
A
#
# COMPACT_ATOMS: atom_id res chain seq x y z
N MET A 1 -17.03 -19.40 3.29
CA MET A 1 -16.21 -18.21 3.03
C MET A 1 -16.67 -17.14 3.99
N SER A 2 -15.80 -16.64 4.88
CA SER A 2 -16.19 -15.64 5.88
C SER A 2 -15.19 -14.48 5.86
N PRO A 3 -15.63 -13.25 5.60
CA PRO A 3 -14.74 -12.09 5.62
C PRO A 3 -14.12 -11.94 7.01
N SER A 4 -12.82 -11.62 7.04
CA SER A 4 -12.10 -11.38 8.29
C SER A 4 -12.09 -9.90 8.59
N PHE A 5 -12.55 -9.53 9.79
CA PHE A 5 -12.58 -8.13 10.24
C PHE A 5 -11.58 -7.91 11.37
N CYS A 6 -10.77 -6.87 11.26
CA CYS A 6 -9.93 -6.39 12.34
C CYS A 6 -10.37 -4.98 12.74
N VAL A 7 -10.84 -4.81 13.98
CA VAL A 7 -11.22 -3.51 14.53
C VAL A 7 -10.14 -3.05 15.51
N CYS A 8 -9.48 -1.95 15.16
CA CYS A 8 -8.40 -1.40 15.98
C CYS A 8 -8.69 0.06 16.32
N ARG A 9 -8.62 0.41 17.61
CA ARG A 9 -8.60 1.81 18.02
C ARG A 9 -7.16 2.30 18.00
N VAL A 10 -6.87 3.24 17.11
CA VAL A 10 -5.51 3.73 16.88
C VAL A 10 -5.48 5.26 16.90
N ARG A 11 -4.28 5.80 17.11
CA ARG A 11 -4.01 7.22 16.91
C ARG A 11 -3.38 7.38 15.54
N VAL A 12 -4.09 8.02 14.61
CA VAL A 12 -3.70 8.14 13.21
C VAL A 12 -3.33 9.58 12.91
N SER A 13 -2.25 9.75 12.12
CA SER A 13 -1.99 11.00 11.42
C SER A 13 -2.82 11.01 10.14
N THR A 14 -3.67 12.01 9.96
CA THR A 14 -4.39 12.23 8.71
C THR A 14 -3.38 12.67 7.65
N GLY A 15 -2.77 11.66 7.03
CA GLY A 15 -1.62 11.80 6.15
C GLY A 15 -1.15 10.43 5.70
N HIS A 16 -0.96 9.47 6.64
CA HIS A 16 -0.65 8.06 6.37
C HIS A 16 -1.11 7.21 7.56
N CYS A 17 -1.83 6.12 7.29
CA CYS A 17 -2.18 5.11 8.30
C CYS A 17 -0.93 4.30 8.64
N THR A 18 -0.14 4.78 9.60
CA THR A 18 1.05 4.10 10.08
C THR A 18 0.68 2.97 11.06
N ARG A 19 1.11 1.75 10.72
CA ARG A 19 1.15 0.52 11.53
C ARG A 19 -0.18 -0.17 11.89
N CYS A 20 -0.47 -1.26 11.17
CA CYS A 20 -1.04 -2.48 11.76
C CYS A 20 -0.31 -3.76 11.28
N ALA A 21 1.01 -3.72 11.13
CA ALA A 21 1.82 -4.94 10.90
C ALA A 21 2.22 -5.68 12.20
N ARG A 22 1.88 -5.13 13.38
CA ARG A 22 2.22 -5.75 14.69
C ARG A 22 1.09 -6.55 15.35
N CYS A 23 -0.12 -6.56 14.80
CA CYS A 23 -1.19 -7.39 15.35
C CYS A 23 -1.03 -8.89 15.03
N ALA A 24 -0.03 -9.29 14.23
CA ALA A 24 0.29 -10.70 13.98
C ALA A 24 1.43 -11.27 14.87
N SER A 25 2.16 -10.46 15.66
CA SER A 25 3.38 -10.96 16.33
C SER A 25 3.70 -10.45 17.74
N SER A 26 2.81 -9.73 18.43
CA SER A 26 3.07 -9.32 19.82
C SER A 26 1.89 -9.56 20.77
N ALA A 27 1.64 -10.82 21.10
CA ALA A 27 0.91 -11.19 22.31
C ALA A 27 1.87 -11.13 23.52
N SER A 28 2.15 -9.94 24.05
CA SER A 28 2.66 -9.81 25.42
C SER A 28 2.51 -8.39 25.95
N ARG A 29 1.43 -8.17 26.72
CA ARG A 29 1.32 -7.34 27.94
C ARG A 29 -0.15 -6.98 28.14
N CYS A 30 -0.92 -7.95 28.62
CA CYS A 30 -2.15 -7.66 29.35
C CYS A 30 -1.77 -7.67 30.84
N THR A 31 -1.90 -6.53 31.50
CA THR A 31 -1.67 -6.35 32.93
C THR A 31 -2.63 -7.21 33.74
N ARG A 32 -2.10 -8.19 34.49
CA ARG A 32 -2.84 -8.92 35.53
C ARG A 32 -2.82 -8.09 36.82
N LEU A 33 -3.99 -7.87 37.40
CA LEU A 33 -4.14 -7.70 38.86
C LEU A 33 -4.43 -9.09 39.48
N PRO A 34 -4.06 -9.33 40.74
CA PRO A 34 -3.91 -10.67 41.31
C PRO A 34 -5.18 -11.17 42.01
N ASP A 35 -5.51 -12.46 41.92
CA ASP A 35 -5.57 -13.44 43.04
C ASP A 35 -6.10 -14.82 42.57
N PRO A 36 -5.98 -15.93 43.34
CA PRO A 36 -5.51 -17.21 42.81
C PRO A 36 -6.51 -18.36 43.00
N GLU A 37 -6.12 -19.54 42.47
CA GLU A 37 -6.66 -20.89 42.74
C GLU A 37 -8.10 -21.20 42.25
N LEU A 38 -8.24 -22.12 41.29
CA LEU A 38 -8.38 -23.56 41.57
C LEU A 38 -8.57 -24.38 40.27
N GLU A 39 -8.21 -25.65 40.39
CA GLU A 39 -7.83 -26.65 39.40
C GLU A 39 -8.95 -27.46 38.70
N ARG A 40 -8.60 -27.97 37.49
CA ARG A 40 -8.85 -29.32 36.91
C ARG A 40 -10.28 -29.81 36.55
N GLY A 41 -10.44 -30.22 35.27
CA GLY A 41 -10.83 -31.61 34.94
C GLY A 41 -12.21 -31.93 34.30
N VAL A 42 -12.27 -31.95 32.96
CA VAL A 42 -12.90 -32.96 32.05
C VAL A 42 -14.41 -33.38 32.18
N ARG A 43 -15.14 -33.11 31.06
CA ARG A 43 -16.29 -33.83 30.40
C ARG A 43 -17.77 -33.63 30.82
N ALA A 44 -18.52 -33.19 29.78
CA ALA A 44 -19.83 -33.64 29.29
C ALA A 44 -21.15 -33.07 29.88
N ALA A 45 -21.72 -32.13 29.11
CA ALA A 45 -23.13 -31.92 28.74
C ALA A 45 -24.23 -31.88 29.83
N HIS A 46 -24.74 -30.67 30.09
CA HIS A 46 -26.19 -30.41 30.16
C HIS A 46 -26.54 -28.96 29.79
N VAL A 47 -27.77 -28.82 29.30
CA VAL A 47 -28.33 -27.73 28.48
C VAL A 47 -29.08 -26.70 29.36
N LEU A 48 -29.03 -25.42 28.91
CA LEU A 48 -29.92 -24.25 29.14
C LEU A 48 -29.67 -23.24 30.31
N ARG A 49 -29.53 -21.98 29.84
CA ARG A 49 -29.94 -20.67 30.42
C ARG A 49 -29.06 -20.01 31.50
N ARG A 50 -28.33 -18.96 31.11
CA ARG A 50 -28.68 -17.53 31.35
C ARG A 50 -27.63 -16.57 30.77
N LEU A 51 -28.13 -15.64 29.96
CA LEU A 51 -27.67 -14.30 29.57
C LEU A 51 -26.26 -13.84 30.00
N GLY A 52 -25.43 -13.51 29.00
CA GLY A 52 -24.16 -12.79 29.12
C GLY A 52 -23.38 -12.95 27.81
N SER A 53 -23.56 -12.02 26.87
CA SER A 53 -23.07 -12.12 25.49
C SER A 53 -21.55 -11.90 25.40
N ASP A 54 -20.78 -12.97 25.51
CA ASP A 54 -19.37 -13.02 25.11
C ASP A 54 -19.28 -13.42 23.63
N PHE A 55 -18.67 -12.58 22.79
CA PHE A 55 -18.33 -12.92 21.41
C PHE A 55 -17.00 -13.67 21.36
N VAL A 56 -17.05 -14.87 20.81
CA VAL A 56 -15.92 -15.79 20.59
C VAL A 56 -15.14 -15.34 19.34
N VAL A 57 -13.84 -15.08 19.50
CA VAL A 57 -12.89 -14.95 18.37
C VAL A 57 -12.39 -16.35 18.02
N PHE A 58 -12.69 -16.84 16.82
CA PHE A 58 -12.08 -18.05 16.29
C PHE A 58 -10.74 -17.73 15.64
N ALA A 59 -9.67 -18.31 16.17
CA ALA A 59 -8.40 -18.47 15.49
C ALA A 59 -8.04 -19.95 15.61
N GLU A 60 -8.02 -20.69 14.50
CA GLU A 60 -7.41 -22.02 14.47
C GLU A 60 -5.99 -21.99 13.89
N PRO A 61 -5.08 -22.85 14.38
CA PRO A 61 -3.65 -22.69 14.19
C PRO A 61 -3.06 -23.82 13.35
N HIS A 62 -2.35 -23.50 12.27
CA HIS A 62 -1.41 -24.44 11.68
C HIS A 62 -0.15 -23.73 11.19
N LEU A 63 0.91 -23.75 12.00
CA LEU A 63 2.27 -24.08 11.53
C LEU A 63 3.16 -24.45 12.75
N LYS A 64 3.91 -25.55 12.61
CA LYS A 64 4.64 -26.24 13.68
C LYS A 64 5.83 -25.43 14.19
N ALA A 65 5.84 -25.15 15.50
CA ALA A 65 6.98 -24.60 16.22
C ALA A 65 8.00 -25.70 16.57
N SER A 66 8.91 -26.01 15.65
CA SER A 66 10.11 -26.79 15.96
C SER A 66 11.21 -26.46 14.95
N ASN A 67 12.02 -25.44 15.28
CA ASN A 67 13.43 -25.29 14.87
C ASN A 67 14.09 -23.97 15.35
N MET A 68 13.38 -23.10 16.07
CA MET A 68 13.93 -21.82 16.54
C MET A 68 14.64 -21.92 17.91
N LYS A 69 15.62 -22.83 18.03
CA LYS A 69 16.52 -22.91 19.21
C LYS A 69 18.02 -23.07 18.90
N ASN A 70 18.43 -23.21 17.63
CA ASN A 70 19.84 -23.49 17.28
C ASN A 70 20.58 -22.35 16.54
N LEU A 71 20.09 -21.11 16.54
CA LEU A 71 20.77 -19.98 15.86
C LEU A 71 21.13 -18.79 16.77
N LEU A 72 21.04 -18.97 18.11
CA LEU A 72 21.46 -17.94 19.08
C LEU A 72 22.70 -18.36 19.88
N GLN A 73 23.75 -18.82 19.22
CA GLN A 73 25.09 -18.86 19.81
C GLN A 73 26.15 -18.48 18.78
N LYS A 74 26.98 -17.49 19.17
CA LYS A 74 28.16 -16.89 18.51
C LYS A 74 27.90 -15.66 17.64
N ASP A 75 27.94 -14.49 18.27
CA ASP A 75 29.13 -13.64 18.26
C ASP A 75 28.91 -12.44 19.19
N GLU A 76 29.42 -12.53 20.42
CA GLU A 76 29.54 -11.38 21.32
C GLU A 76 30.74 -10.54 20.87
N LYS A 77 30.49 -9.45 20.13
CA LYS A 77 31.37 -8.28 20.16
C LYS A 77 30.66 -7.16 20.90
N LYS A 78 31.30 -6.67 21.97
CA LYS A 78 30.88 -5.55 22.79
C LYS A 78 30.74 -4.28 21.93
N GLU A 79 29.53 -3.82 21.70
CA GLU A 79 29.24 -2.42 21.39
C GLU A 79 28.75 -1.71 22.66
N GLU A 80 29.27 -0.51 22.90
CA GLU A 80 28.91 0.36 24.03
C GLU A 80 27.42 0.75 23.98
N PRO A 81 26.79 1.06 25.13
CA PRO A 81 25.35 1.30 25.16
C PRO A 81 25.02 2.63 24.49
N GLU A 82 24.48 2.58 23.26
CA GLU A 82 23.82 3.72 22.63
C GLU A 82 22.72 4.24 23.56
N GLN A 83 22.80 5.53 23.90
CA GLN A 83 21.75 6.24 24.61
C GLN A 83 20.47 6.24 23.76
N THR A 84 19.53 5.37 24.09
CA THR A 84 18.18 5.38 23.50
C THR A 84 17.45 6.64 23.95
N VAL A 85 17.47 7.68 23.13
CA VAL A 85 16.63 8.87 23.32
C VAL A 85 15.17 8.43 23.11
N PRO A 86 14.26 8.64 24.09
CA PRO A 86 12.85 8.27 23.93
C PRO A 86 12.22 9.17 22.87
N CYS A 87 12.00 8.61 21.67
CA CYS A 87 11.36 9.32 20.57
C CYS A 87 9.83 9.31 20.72
N ASP A 88 9.21 10.49 20.70
CA ASP A 88 7.76 10.63 20.52
C ASP A 88 7.38 10.11 19.12
N HIS A 89 6.34 9.28 19.02
CA HIS A 89 5.83 8.70 17.78
C HIS A 89 5.61 9.75 16.67
N LYS A 90 5.34 11.01 17.05
CA LYS A 90 5.19 12.14 16.11
C LYS A 90 6.43 12.41 15.27
N THR A 91 7.63 12.24 15.83
CA THR A 91 8.88 12.54 15.13
C THR A 91 9.20 11.46 14.09
N ALA A 92 8.97 10.19 14.42
CA ALA A 92 9.11 9.08 13.48
C ALA A 92 8.14 9.18 12.29
N SER A 93 6.87 9.51 12.54
CA SER A 93 5.88 9.71 11.47
C SER A 93 6.24 10.88 10.55
N ARG A 94 6.78 11.97 11.09
CA ARG A 94 7.26 13.12 10.28
C ARG A 94 8.43 12.76 9.37
N CYS A 95 9.33 11.88 9.80
CA CYS A 95 10.44 11.45 8.95
C CYS A 95 9.97 10.63 7.74
N LEU A 96 9.02 9.71 7.92
CA LEU A 96 8.40 8.98 6.80
C LEU A 96 7.64 9.92 5.86
N LEU A 97 6.87 10.85 6.41
CA LEU A 97 6.13 11.86 5.64
C LEU A 97 7.03 12.79 4.82
N ASN A 98 8.31 12.92 5.15
CA ASN A 98 9.24 13.74 4.37
C ASN A 98 9.93 12.95 3.24
N LEU A 99 10.14 11.63 3.41
CA LEU A 99 10.83 10.80 2.42
C LEU A 99 9.90 10.39 1.27
N MET A 100 8.65 10.00 1.57
CA MET A 100 7.71 9.54 0.53
C MET A 100 7.40 10.61 -0.54
N PRO A 101 7.16 11.90 -0.20
CA PRO A 101 6.95 12.93 -1.21
C PRO A 101 8.17 13.15 -2.10
N VAL A 102 9.38 13.06 -1.53
CA VAL A 102 10.63 13.28 -2.27
C VAL A 102 10.92 12.12 -3.24
N VAL A 103 10.70 10.88 -2.79
CA VAL A 103 10.76 9.70 -3.67
C VAL A 103 9.67 9.79 -4.74
N SER A 104 8.44 10.15 -4.36
CA SER A 104 7.34 10.36 -5.29
C SER A 104 7.63 11.49 -6.30
N GLU A 105 8.29 12.57 -5.89
CA GLU A 105 8.69 13.69 -6.75
C GLU A 105 9.82 13.30 -7.68
N THR A 106 10.78 12.51 -7.21
CA THR A 106 11.86 11.96 -8.06
C THR A 106 11.30 11.05 -9.14
N VAL A 107 10.38 10.16 -8.77
CA VAL A 107 9.59 9.37 -9.73
C VAL A 107 8.75 10.29 -10.62
N SER A 108 8.17 11.37 -10.06
CA SER A 108 7.38 12.34 -10.82
C SER A 108 8.21 13.15 -11.82
N GLY A 109 9.49 13.39 -11.56
CA GLY A 109 10.37 14.05 -12.50
C GLY A 109 10.60 13.20 -13.76
N THR A 110 10.50 11.86 -13.65
CA THR A 110 10.62 10.93 -14.79
C THR A 110 9.42 10.97 -15.76
N LEU A 111 8.38 11.76 -15.44
CA LEU A 111 7.05 11.71 -16.05
C LEU A 111 6.91 12.41 -17.40
N LEU A 112 7.94 12.41 -18.25
CA LEU A 112 7.61 12.52 -19.67
C LEU A 112 6.77 11.31 -20.11
N ASN A 113 6.91 10.13 -19.46
CA ASN A 113 6.17 8.89 -19.79
C ASN A 113 5.59 8.08 -18.61
N GLY A 114 5.85 8.41 -17.34
CA GLY A 114 5.23 7.67 -16.23
C GLY A 114 3.78 8.09 -16.00
N THR A 115 2.97 7.17 -15.49
CA THR A 115 1.55 7.39 -15.25
C THR A 115 1.27 7.11 -13.78
N PHE A 116 1.23 8.14 -12.95
CA PHE A 116 0.68 7.95 -11.61
C PHE A 116 -0.83 7.72 -11.72
N LEU A 117 -1.42 7.07 -10.73
CA LEU A 117 -2.87 6.85 -10.63
C LEU A 117 -3.73 8.09 -10.99
N PRO A 118 -3.39 9.33 -10.58
CA PRO A 118 -4.15 10.51 -10.98
C PRO A 118 -4.11 10.80 -12.50
N ASP A 119 -3.02 10.45 -13.20
CA ASP A 119 -2.92 10.61 -14.65
C ASP A 119 -3.86 9.61 -15.35
N ILE A 120 -3.97 8.39 -14.83
CA ILE A 120 -4.93 7.38 -15.32
C ILE A 120 -6.38 7.85 -15.09
N CYS A 121 -6.66 8.44 -13.92
CA CYS A 121 -7.98 8.99 -13.62
C CYS A 121 -8.34 10.13 -14.59
N LEU A 122 -7.37 11.00 -14.92
CA LEU A 122 -7.57 12.08 -15.88
C LEU A 122 -7.82 11.54 -17.29
N GLU A 123 -7.06 10.55 -17.75
CA GLU A 123 -7.29 9.87 -19.02
C GLU A 123 -8.71 9.30 -19.12
N VAL A 124 -9.16 8.59 -18.07
CA VAL A 124 -10.53 8.04 -17.99
C VAL A 124 -11.60 9.13 -18.09
N VAL A 125 -11.36 10.31 -17.50
CA VAL A 125 -12.26 11.46 -17.59
C VAL A 125 -12.30 12.02 -19.00
N HIS A 126 -11.13 12.25 -19.62
CA HIS A 126 -11.03 12.79 -20.98
C HIS A 126 -11.64 11.86 -22.04
N ASP A 127 -11.43 10.55 -21.89
CA ASP A 127 -12.01 9.53 -22.78
C ASP A 127 -13.53 9.35 -22.57
N ARG A 128 -14.14 10.03 -21.59
CA ARG A 128 -15.56 9.92 -21.21
C ARG A 128 -15.98 8.50 -20.81
N GLU A 129 -15.05 7.71 -20.32
CA GLU A 129 -15.25 6.29 -19.95
C GLU A 129 -16.07 6.14 -18.66
N LEU A 130 -16.16 7.19 -17.82
CA LEU A 130 -16.97 7.17 -16.60
C LEU A 130 -18.47 6.89 -16.84
N SER A 131 -18.96 7.08 -18.06
CA SER A 131 -20.33 6.72 -18.45
C SER A 131 -20.56 5.20 -18.54
N LYS A 132 -19.48 4.40 -18.59
CA LYS A 132 -19.51 2.94 -18.77
C LYS A 132 -19.20 2.17 -17.49
N LEU A 133 -19.18 2.83 -16.32
CA LEU A 133 -18.87 2.18 -15.04
C LEU A 133 -19.87 1.04 -14.73
N PRO A 134 -19.40 -0.10 -14.17
CA PRO A 134 -18.00 -0.44 -13.94
C PRO A 134 -17.31 -0.92 -15.24
N PHE A 135 -16.03 -0.60 -15.42
CA PHE A 135 -15.24 -1.10 -16.55
C PHE A 135 -13.79 -1.43 -16.13
N ALA A 136 -13.09 -2.18 -16.99
CA ALA A 136 -11.66 -2.45 -16.84
C ALA A 136 -10.88 -2.01 -18.08
N LYS A 137 -9.62 -1.59 -17.89
CA LYS A 137 -8.66 -1.28 -18.95
C LYS A 137 -7.39 -2.06 -18.68
N SER A 138 -6.75 -2.60 -19.73
CA SER A 138 -5.47 -3.31 -19.60
C SER A 138 -4.42 -2.64 -20.44
N ASN A 139 -3.23 -2.41 -19.86
CA ASN A 139 -2.09 -1.86 -20.56
C ASN A 139 -0.84 -2.68 -20.26
N LEU A 140 0.10 -2.68 -21.21
CA LEU A 140 1.46 -3.12 -20.94
C LEU A 140 2.14 -2.05 -20.09
N THR A 141 2.79 -2.47 -19.00
CA THR A 141 3.33 -1.54 -18.01
C THR A 141 4.67 -1.98 -17.46
N VAL A 142 5.45 -1.00 -17.02
CA VAL A 142 6.53 -1.19 -16.06
C VAL A 142 6.00 -0.75 -14.70
N VAL A 143 6.21 -1.58 -13.67
CA VAL A 143 5.78 -1.33 -12.30
C VAL A 143 7.02 -1.25 -11.43
N LEU A 144 7.09 -0.21 -10.59
CA LEU A 144 8.08 -0.06 -9.53
C LEU A 144 7.38 -0.11 -8.18
N PHE A 145 7.90 -0.95 -7.29
CA PHE A 145 7.47 -1.03 -5.90
C PHE A 145 8.63 -0.59 -5.00
N ALA A 146 8.50 0.54 -4.33
CA ALA A 146 9.49 1.05 -3.39
C ALA A 146 8.98 0.88 -1.96
N ASP A 147 9.55 -0.07 -1.20
CA ASP A 147 9.29 -0.21 0.24
C ASP A 147 10.25 0.69 1.03
N ILE A 148 9.65 1.57 1.82
CA ILE A 148 10.29 2.52 2.70
C ILE A 148 9.88 2.17 4.13
N SER A 149 10.66 1.29 4.76
CA SER A 149 10.49 0.90 6.18
C SER A 149 9.08 0.37 6.53
N GLY A 150 8.46 -0.37 5.61
CA GLY A 150 7.16 -1.03 5.77
C GLY A 150 5.98 -0.26 5.18
N ASP A 151 6.22 0.91 4.58
CA ASP A 151 5.26 1.66 3.78
C ASP A 151 5.75 1.68 2.33
N ALA A 152 4.86 1.41 1.38
CA ALA A 152 5.25 1.24 -0.02
C ALA A 152 4.67 2.31 -0.94
N ILE A 153 5.46 2.68 -1.94
CA ILE A 153 5.03 3.45 -3.11
C ILE A 153 4.91 2.48 -4.28
N PHE A 154 3.74 2.48 -4.92
CA PHE A 154 3.47 1.72 -6.14
C PHE A 154 3.42 2.70 -7.32
N CYS A 155 4.36 2.57 -8.25
CA CYS A 155 4.52 3.45 -9.40
C CYS A 155 4.34 2.67 -10.71
N ILE A 156 3.76 3.31 -11.71
CA ILE A 156 3.38 2.66 -12.96
C ILE A 156 3.80 3.53 -14.15
N TRP A 157 4.33 2.90 -15.19
CA TRP A 157 4.61 3.52 -16.48
C TRP A 157 3.91 2.70 -17.55
N LYS A 158 3.02 3.32 -18.33
CA LYS A 158 2.39 2.68 -19.49
C LYS A 158 3.39 2.63 -20.64
N ALA A 159 3.39 1.53 -21.37
CA ALA A 159 4.14 1.38 -22.61
C ALA A 159 3.20 0.95 -23.74
N ASP A 160 3.31 1.61 -24.89
CA ASP A 160 2.45 1.33 -26.06
C ASP A 160 2.95 0.10 -26.84
N ASP A 161 4.28 -0.10 -26.87
CA ASP A 161 4.92 -1.18 -27.62
C ASP A 161 6.21 -1.69 -26.93
N LYS A 162 6.84 -2.71 -27.52
CA LYS A 162 8.06 -3.31 -26.96
C LYS A 162 9.28 -2.38 -26.98
N SER A 163 9.37 -1.47 -27.94
CA SER A 163 10.50 -0.53 -28.05
C SER A 163 10.42 0.50 -26.92
N THR A 164 9.26 1.15 -26.79
CA THR A 164 8.94 2.08 -25.72
C THR A 164 9.02 1.41 -24.35
N LEU A 165 8.69 0.12 -24.25
CA LEU A 165 8.85 -0.64 -23.02
C LEU A 165 10.32 -0.74 -22.59
N ALA A 166 11.24 -1.08 -23.49
CA ALA A 166 12.67 -1.17 -23.16
C ALA A 166 13.25 0.19 -22.73
N ASP A 167 12.85 1.27 -23.41
CA ASP A 167 13.20 2.65 -23.04
C ASP A 167 12.66 3.03 -21.66
N THR A 168 11.43 2.61 -21.36
CA THR A 168 10.77 2.84 -20.08
C THR A 168 11.43 2.05 -18.96
N ILE A 169 11.76 0.77 -19.16
CA ILE A 169 12.48 -0.03 -18.17
C ILE A 169 13.83 0.60 -17.85
N GLN A 170 14.58 1.03 -18.89
CA GLN A 170 15.85 1.72 -18.70
C GLN A 170 15.67 2.99 -17.84
N THR A 171 14.64 3.79 -18.16
CA THR A 171 14.27 4.99 -17.40
C THR A 171 13.96 4.66 -15.93
N VAL A 172 13.20 3.60 -15.67
CA VAL A 172 12.83 3.18 -14.32
C VAL A 172 14.06 2.70 -13.52
N VAL A 173 15.00 1.99 -14.16
CA VAL A 173 16.27 1.59 -13.53
C VAL A 173 17.13 2.80 -13.19
N ASP A 174 17.30 3.74 -14.12
CA ASP A 174 18.08 4.96 -13.91
C ASP A 174 17.47 5.80 -12.77
N CYS A 175 16.14 5.91 -12.73
CA CYS A 175 15.40 6.53 -11.62
C CYS A 175 15.67 5.82 -10.29
N SER A 176 15.62 4.50 -10.27
CA SER A 176 15.83 3.69 -9.07
C SER A 176 17.24 3.87 -8.51
N LEU A 177 18.25 3.93 -9.38
CA LEU A 177 19.63 4.23 -9.00
C LEU A 177 19.75 5.64 -8.43
N ASN A 178 19.07 6.63 -9.02
CA ASN A 178 19.03 7.98 -8.49
C ASN A 178 18.33 8.07 -7.13
N ILE A 179 17.25 7.31 -6.92
CA ILE A 179 16.57 7.19 -5.63
C ILE A 179 17.52 6.57 -4.60
N GLN A 180 18.18 5.45 -4.92
CA GLN A 180 19.12 4.84 -3.97
C GLN A 180 20.30 5.76 -3.64
N LYS A 181 20.84 6.48 -4.64
CA LYS A 181 21.96 7.42 -4.46
C LYS A 181 21.60 8.58 -3.52
N ASN A 182 20.44 9.19 -3.69
CA ASN A 182 20.07 10.41 -2.95
C ASN A 182 19.27 10.12 -1.68
N TYR A 183 18.55 9.00 -1.65
CA TYR A 183 17.51 8.71 -0.66
C TYR A 183 17.53 7.26 -0.14
N GLY A 184 18.45 6.41 -0.61
CA GLY A 184 18.53 5.00 -0.22
C GLY A 184 18.83 4.78 1.25
N GLU A 185 19.57 5.71 1.86
CA GLU A 185 19.74 5.82 3.31
C GLU A 185 19.36 7.23 3.77
N TRP A 186 18.29 7.32 4.57
CA TRP A 186 17.80 8.58 5.08
C TRP A 186 17.95 8.62 6.60
N PRO A 187 18.99 9.29 7.14
CA PRO A 187 19.16 9.42 8.57
C PRO A 187 18.05 10.29 9.14
N THR A 188 17.43 9.82 10.21
CA THR A 188 16.39 10.59 10.91
C THR A 188 16.96 11.24 12.17
N CYS A 189 16.30 12.31 12.61
CA CYS A 189 16.66 13.01 13.86
C CYS A 189 16.44 12.18 15.14
N ILE A 190 16.01 10.92 15.01
CA ILE A 190 15.71 10.00 16.10
C ILE A 190 16.66 8.79 16.11
N GLY A 191 17.76 8.88 15.36
CA GLY A 191 18.81 7.84 15.32
C GLY A 191 18.44 6.60 14.51
N VAL A 192 17.32 6.60 13.78
CA VAL A 192 16.94 5.51 12.87
C VAL A 192 17.26 5.92 11.45
N THR A 193 17.94 5.07 10.68
CA THR A 193 18.12 5.29 9.24
C THR A 193 16.99 4.60 8.51
N LEU A 194 16.14 5.36 7.82
CA LEU A 194 15.16 4.78 6.89
C LEU A 194 15.93 4.31 5.66
N ARG A 195 15.54 3.15 5.14
CA ARG A 195 16.15 2.61 3.93
C ARG A 195 15.09 2.22 2.92
N VAL A 196 15.48 2.30 1.65
CA VAL A 196 14.60 2.03 0.51
C VAL A 196 14.96 0.69 -0.11
N LYS A 197 13.95 -0.12 -0.41
CA LYS A 197 14.06 -1.31 -1.24
C LYS A 197 13.24 -1.10 -2.50
N ILE A 198 13.76 -1.49 -3.65
CA ILE A 198 13.08 -1.27 -4.92
C ILE A 198 12.95 -2.59 -5.69
N GLY A 199 11.71 -3.00 -5.94
CA GLY A 199 11.37 -4.05 -6.89
C GLY A 199 10.87 -3.44 -8.20
N ILE A 200 11.23 -4.03 -9.34
CA ILE A 200 10.76 -3.60 -10.67
C ILE A 200 10.30 -4.83 -11.44
N ALA A 201 9.12 -4.74 -12.07
CA ALA A 201 8.62 -5.76 -12.98
C ALA A 201 8.00 -5.11 -14.20
N THR A 202 7.83 -5.90 -15.26
CA THR A 202 7.08 -5.52 -16.45
C THR A 202 5.99 -6.55 -16.72
N GLY A 203 4.88 -6.12 -17.32
CA GLY A 203 3.79 -7.01 -17.69
C GLY A 203 2.48 -6.26 -17.92
N MET A 204 1.44 -7.04 -18.24
CA MET A 204 0.09 -6.51 -18.38
C MET A 204 -0.49 -6.20 -17.01
N LEU A 205 -0.99 -4.98 -16.84
CA LEU A 205 -1.71 -4.54 -15.65
C LEU A 205 -3.13 -4.16 -16.05
N GLU A 206 -4.10 -4.70 -15.31
CA GLU A 206 -5.51 -4.38 -15.46
C GLU A 206 -5.94 -3.39 -14.38
N TYR A 207 -6.60 -2.31 -14.81
CA TYR A 207 -7.18 -1.28 -13.97
C TYR A 207 -8.69 -1.45 -13.93
N HIS A 208 -9.24 -1.59 -12.74
CA HIS A 208 -10.68 -1.71 -12.50
C HIS A 208 -11.21 -0.37 -12.02
N PHE A 209 -12.29 0.10 -12.63
CA PHE A 209 -13.01 1.31 -12.21
C PHE A 209 -14.45 0.94 -11.87
N PHE A 210 -14.89 1.34 -10.69
CA PHE A 210 -16.21 1.00 -10.16
C PHE A 210 -16.71 2.10 -9.22
N ASN A 211 -18.03 2.21 -9.07
CA ASN A 211 -18.65 3.25 -8.27
C ASN A 211 -19.65 2.70 -7.24
N ASP A 212 -19.95 3.55 -6.27
CA ASP A 212 -20.97 3.27 -5.26
C ASP A 212 -22.30 3.90 -5.69
N ASP A 213 -23.32 3.68 -4.88
CA ASP A 213 -24.64 4.27 -5.08
C ASP A 213 -24.68 5.79 -4.78
N PHE A 214 -23.56 6.37 -4.36
CA PHE A 214 -23.39 7.79 -4.03
C PHE A 214 -22.52 8.54 -5.05
N ASP A 215 -22.26 7.92 -6.20
CA ASP A 215 -21.47 8.44 -7.32
C ASP A 215 -19.96 8.63 -7.05
N ASN A 216 -19.45 8.09 -5.93
CA ASN A 216 -18.00 8.01 -5.70
C ASN A 216 -17.40 6.90 -6.54
N VAL A 217 -16.30 7.20 -7.23
CA VAL A 217 -15.58 6.26 -8.08
C VAL A 217 -14.32 5.83 -7.36
N HIS A 218 -14.12 4.52 -7.24
CA HIS A 218 -12.87 3.92 -6.83
C HIS A 218 -12.23 3.19 -7.99
N TYR A 219 -10.92 3.02 -7.88
CA TYR A 219 -10.16 2.19 -8.79
C TYR A 219 -9.37 1.15 -8.01
N SER A 220 -8.99 0.08 -8.73
CA SER A 220 -8.00 -0.88 -8.27
C SER A 220 -7.13 -1.33 -9.42
N ALA A 221 -6.00 -1.96 -9.10
CA ALA A 221 -5.12 -2.57 -10.09
C ALA A 221 -4.85 -4.03 -9.71
N SER A 222 -4.90 -4.92 -10.70
CA SER A 222 -4.51 -6.32 -10.54
C SER A 222 -3.83 -6.84 -11.81
N GLY A 223 -3.22 -8.01 -11.69
CA GLY A 223 -2.44 -8.64 -12.75
C GLY A 223 -1.18 -9.28 -12.20
N THR A 224 -0.64 -10.24 -12.94
CA THR A 224 0.54 -11.01 -12.53
C THR A 224 1.78 -10.14 -12.28
N VAL A 225 1.90 -9.00 -12.98
CA VAL A 225 3.00 -8.03 -12.78
C VAL A 225 3.07 -7.51 -11.33
N VAL A 226 1.93 -7.43 -10.64
CA VAL A 226 1.86 -7.02 -9.23
C VAL A 226 2.51 -8.07 -8.32
N GLU A 227 2.26 -9.35 -8.59
CA GLU A 227 2.88 -10.43 -7.83
C GLU A 227 4.39 -10.45 -8.10
N TYR A 228 4.78 -10.31 -9.37
CA TYR A 228 6.19 -10.31 -9.75
C TYR A 228 6.98 -9.18 -9.12
N VAL A 229 6.46 -7.95 -9.11
CA VAL A 229 7.15 -6.82 -8.48
C VAL A 229 7.26 -6.99 -6.96
N ARG A 230 6.27 -7.63 -6.31
CA ARG A 230 6.37 -7.97 -4.89
C ARG A 230 7.43 -9.03 -4.66
N ASN A 231 7.47 -10.10 -5.45
CA ASN A 231 8.46 -11.15 -5.30
C ASN A 231 9.88 -10.56 -5.43
N ALA A 232 10.08 -9.62 -6.36
CA ALA A 232 11.32 -8.85 -6.46
C ALA A 232 11.63 -8.06 -5.17
N GLU A 233 10.66 -7.32 -4.59
CA GLU A 233 10.89 -6.61 -3.32
C GLU A 233 11.18 -7.54 -2.14
N MET A 234 10.52 -8.69 -2.05
CA MET A 234 10.74 -9.63 -0.94
C MET A 234 12.17 -10.16 -0.91
N LEU A 235 12.85 -10.21 -2.06
CA LEU A 235 14.26 -10.56 -2.17
C LEU A 235 15.21 -9.38 -1.88
N CYS A 236 14.70 -8.15 -1.83
CA CYS A 236 15.51 -6.97 -1.59
C CYS A 236 15.98 -6.90 -0.13
N THR A 237 17.28 -6.70 0.02
CA THR A 237 17.84 -6.07 1.22
C THR A 237 17.82 -4.54 1.08
N ALA A 238 18.05 -3.86 2.18
CA ALA A 238 17.96 -2.40 2.20
C ALA A 238 19.04 -1.77 1.30
N GLY A 239 18.62 -0.91 0.35
CA GLY A 239 19.49 -0.37 -0.69
C GLY A 239 19.43 -1.12 -2.03
N ASP A 240 18.73 -2.25 -2.09
CA ASP A 240 18.68 -3.08 -3.30
C ASP A 240 17.70 -2.56 -4.35
N ILE A 241 18.04 -2.85 -5.61
CA ILE A 241 17.18 -2.72 -6.78
C ILE A 241 17.15 -4.09 -7.45
N ILE A 242 15.99 -4.75 -7.44
CA ILE A 242 15.80 -6.07 -8.05
C ILE A 242 14.76 -5.97 -9.15
N LEU A 243 15.09 -6.53 -10.30
CA LEU A 243 14.24 -6.65 -11.47
C LEU A 243 13.87 -8.11 -11.70
N THR A 244 12.69 -8.35 -12.28
CA THR A 244 12.39 -9.63 -12.90
C THR A 244 13.29 -9.86 -14.11
N THR A 245 13.67 -11.12 -14.38
CA THR A 245 14.43 -11.48 -15.59
C THR A 245 13.69 -11.08 -16.85
N GLU A 246 12.35 -11.11 -16.86
CA GLU A 246 11.56 -10.62 -18.00
C GLU A 246 11.85 -9.13 -18.29
N ALA A 247 11.83 -8.27 -17.26
CA ALA A 247 12.16 -6.85 -17.44
C ALA A 247 13.62 -6.67 -17.88
N TRP A 248 14.53 -7.45 -17.30
CA TRP A 248 15.95 -7.41 -17.63
C TRP A 248 16.23 -7.80 -19.10
N ASN A 249 15.55 -8.83 -19.61
CA ASN A 249 15.71 -9.32 -20.98
C ASN A 249 15.45 -8.23 -22.03
N PHE A 250 14.56 -7.27 -21.77
CA PHE A 250 14.34 -6.13 -22.68
C PHE A 250 15.57 -5.20 -22.75
N LEU A 251 16.28 -5.00 -21.63
CA LEU A 251 17.54 -4.26 -21.60
C LEU A 251 18.66 -5.01 -22.32
N GLU A 252 18.67 -6.35 -22.21
CA GLU A 252 19.62 -7.20 -22.92
C GLU A 252 19.42 -7.17 -24.43
N GLN A 253 18.18 -7.33 -24.89
CA GLN A 253 17.82 -7.29 -26.32
C GLN A 253 18.16 -5.94 -26.96
N LYS A 254 18.01 -4.84 -26.21
CA LYS A 254 18.40 -3.50 -26.65
C LYS A 254 19.91 -3.26 -26.56
N GLY A 255 20.66 -4.12 -25.86
CA GLY A 255 22.11 -3.97 -25.67
C GLY A 255 22.51 -2.91 -24.65
N VAL A 256 21.56 -2.38 -23.87
CA VAL A 256 21.82 -1.31 -22.86
C VAL A 256 22.11 -1.87 -21.46
N HIS A 257 21.94 -3.17 -21.25
CA HIS A 257 22.27 -3.85 -19.99
C HIS A 257 23.73 -3.63 -19.55
N THR A 258 24.66 -3.43 -20.48
CA THR A 258 26.09 -3.16 -20.23
C THR A 258 26.34 -1.82 -19.54
N ARG A 259 25.34 -0.94 -19.48
CA ARG A 259 25.41 0.32 -18.71
C ARG A 259 25.38 0.10 -17.20
N TYR A 260 25.08 -1.11 -16.75
CA TYR A 260 24.88 -1.43 -15.35
C TYR A 260 25.82 -2.54 -14.90
N THR A 261 26.29 -2.45 -13.66
CA THR A 261 26.82 -3.61 -12.95
C THR A 261 25.68 -4.35 -12.27
N TYR A 262 25.56 -5.65 -12.51
CA TYR A 262 24.44 -6.46 -12.04
C TYR A 262 24.87 -7.87 -11.61
N THR A 263 24.00 -8.55 -10.85
CA THR A 263 24.19 -9.95 -10.44
C THR A 263 22.90 -10.72 -10.66
N ALA A 264 22.98 -11.91 -11.26
CA ALA A 264 21.84 -12.82 -11.29
C ALA A 264 21.52 -13.32 -9.87
N LEU A 265 20.24 -13.39 -9.55
CA LEU A 265 19.70 -13.94 -8.30
C LEU A 265 18.90 -15.23 -8.59
N PRO A 266 18.55 -16.02 -7.56
CA PRO A 266 17.58 -17.11 -7.70
C PRO A 266 16.22 -16.64 -8.23
N GLU A 267 15.37 -17.57 -8.67
CA GLU A 267 13.96 -17.33 -9.07
C GLU A 267 13.77 -16.38 -10.26
N ASP A 268 14.67 -16.40 -11.24
CA ASP A 268 14.59 -15.56 -12.44
C ASP A 268 14.50 -14.06 -12.11
N MET A 269 15.46 -13.60 -11.28
CA MET A 269 15.59 -12.21 -10.86
C MET A 269 17.01 -11.69 -11.10
N VAL A 270 17.14 -10.38 -11.30
CA VAL A 270 18.42 -9.68 -11.50
C VAL A 270 18.54 -8.51 -10.55
N LYS A 271 19.64 -8.45 -9.81
CA LYS A 271 19.96 -7.33 -8.92
C LYS A 271 20.87 -6.34 -9.64
N VAL A 272 20.45 -5.09 -9.74
CA VAL A 272 21.27 -3.99 -10.25
C VAL A 272 21.97 -3.31 -9.08
N LEU A 273 23.29 -3.13 -9.22
CA LEU A 273 24.14 -2.56 -8.15
C LEU A 273 24.39 -1.07 -8.38
N CYS A 274 24.83 -0.70 -9.57
CA CYS A 274 25.19 0.66 -9.93
C CYS A 274 25.32 0.80 -11.46
N PHE A 275 25.55 2.02 -11.92
CA PHE A 275 26.05 2.25 -13.27
C PHE A 275 27.44 1.66 -13.44
N ASP A 276 27.71 1.08 -14.61
CA ASP A 276 29.05 0.63 -14.97
C ASP A 276 30.01 1.84 -14.98
N PRO A 277 31.27 1.68 -14.52
CA PRO A 277 32.25 2.77 -14.49
C PRO A 277 32.53 3.42 -15.85
N SER A 278 32.25 2.73 -16.96
CA SER A 278 32.40 3.27 -18.32
C SER A 278 31.35 4.32 -18.69
N VAL A 279 30.20 4.34 -18.00
CA VAL A 279 29.13 5.30 -18.26
C VAL A 279 29.52 6.68 -17.72
N THR A 280 29.55 7.67 -18.60
CA THR A 280 29.88 9.06 -18.24
C THR A 280 28.80 9.71 -17.38
N GLU A 281 29.15 10.74 -16.61
CA GLU A 281 28.14 11.49 -15.85
C GLU A 281 27.11 12.15 -16.77
N GLU A 282 27.47 12.59 -17.98
CA GLU A 282 26.52 13.15 -18.96
C GLU A 282 25.49 12.10 -19.41
N GLU A 283 25.91 10.85 -19.64
CA GLU A 283 25.03 9.73 -19.96
C GLU A 283 24.15 9.29 -18.78
N LYS A 284 24.56 9.58 -17.53
CA LYS A 284 23.72 9.43 -16.33
C LYS A 284 22.77 10.62 -16.14
N VAL A 285 23.24 11.82 -16.47
CA VAL A 285 22.58 13.13 -16.33
C VAL A 285 21.59 13.41 -17.45
N SER A 286 21.60 12.64 -18.55
CA SER A 286 20.50 12.62 -19.52
C SER A 286 19.13 12.34 -18.85
N PHE A 287 19.17 11.81 -17.62
CA PHE A 287 18.06 11.62 -16.69
C PHE A 287 17.82 12.78 -15.70
N THR A 288 18.47 13.93 -15.82
CA THR A 288 18.36 15.03 -14.83
C THR A 288 18.12 16.39 -15.47
N SER A 289 18.53 16.61 -16.73
CA SER A 289 18.40 17.91 -17.40
C SER A 289 17.00 18.18 -17.99
N ALA A 290 16.18 17.15 -18.19
CA ALA A 290 14.79 17.28 -18.68
C ALA A 290 13.74 17.44 -17.56
N PHE A 291 14.15 17.46 -16.29
CA PHE A 291 13.29 17.13 -15.13
C PHE A 291 12.64 18.35 -14.45
N ALA A 292 12.62 19.50 -15.12
CA ALA A 292 11.89 20.69 -14.69
C ALA A 292 10.44 20.74 -15.22
N GLY A 293 9.89 19.59 -15.63
CA GLY A 293 8.54 19.48 -16.19
C GLY A 293 7.48 19.32 -15.10
N VAL A 294 6.53 20.23 -15.04
CA VAL A 294 5.26 20.01 -14.33
C VAL A 294 4.54 18.82 -14.99
N ARG A 295 3.88 17.97 -14.19
CA ARG A 295 3.16 16.77 -14.69
C ARG A 295 2.28 17.11 -15.89
N PRO A 296 2.36 16.39 -17.02
CA PRO A 296 1.53 16.66 -18.20
C PRO A 296 0.02 16.76 -17.88
N ALA A 297 -0.45 15.92 -16.94
CA ALA A 297 -1.82 15.96 -16.46
C ALA A 297 -2.24 17.32 -15.88
N LEU A 298 -1.32 18.05 -15.21
CA LEU A 298 -1.64 19.37 -14.64
C LEU A 298 -1.90 20.43 -15.72
N TYR A 299 -1.29 20.29 -16.90
CA TYR A 299 -1.57 21.16 -18.05
C TYR A 299 -2.82 20.74 -18.81
N ALA A 300 -3.19 19.46 -18.74
CA ALA A 300 -4.33 18.91 -19.44
C ALA A 300 -5.65 19.08 -18.66
N LEU A 301 -5.60 19.52 -17.39
CA LEU A 301 -6.78 19.76 -16.56
C LEU A 301 -7.62 20.93 -17.10
N ASN A 302 -8.87 20.66 -17.47
CA ASN A 302 -9.85 21.71 -17.73
C ASN A 302 -10.78 21.89 -16.52
N PHE A 303 -11.33 23.10 -16.36
CA PHE A 303 -12.32 23.39 -15.30
C PHE A 303 -13.57 22.49 -15.40
N GLU A 304 -13.92 22.03 -16.60
CA GLU A 304 -15.04 21.14 -16.85
C GLU A 304 -14.82 19.72 -16.32
N ASP A 305 -13.56 19.29 -16.16
CA ASP A 305 -13.20 17.95 -15.68
C ASP A 305 -13.27 17.85 -14.15
N ALA A 306 -13.21 18.99 -13.44
CA ALA A 306 -13.13 19.05 -11.99
C ALA A 306 -14.30 18.33 -11.27
N PRO A 307 -15.58 18.46 -11.69
CA PRO A 307 -16.68 17.70 -11.08
C PRO A 307 -16.53 16.19 -11.22
N LEU A 308 -15.99 15.71 -12.36
CA LEU A 308 -15.78 14.29 -12.61
C LEU A 308 -14.60 13.75 -11.78
N LEU A 309 -13.51 14.51 -11.71
CA LEU A 309 -12.34 14.14 -10.91
C LEU A 309 -12.64 14.12 -9.40
N LYS A 310 -13.55 14.98 -8.92
CA LYS A 310 -13.99 14.98 -7.51
C LYS A 310 -14.60 13.65 -7.07
N ARG A 311 -15.13 12.85 -8.00
CA ARG A 311 -15.70 11.53 -7.69
C ARG A 311 -14.66 10.53 -7.20
N PHE A 312 -13.37 10.74 -7.53
CA PHE A 312 -12.25 9.91 -7.06
C PHE A 312 -11.66 10.37 -5.72
N ILE A 313 -12.16 11.48 -5.18
CA ILE A 313 -11.58 12.13 -4.02
C ILE A 313 -12.42 11.79 -2.79
N SER A 314 -11.75 11.34 -1.73
CA SER A 314 -12.41 11.04 -0.45
C SER A 314 -13.27 12.24 0.00
N PRO A 315 -14.47 12.00 0.54
CA PRO A 315 -15.36 13.08 0.97
C PRO A 315 -14.79 13.93 2.10
N VAL A 316 -13.75 13.45 2.80
CA VAL A 316 -13.01 14.22 3.82
C VAL A 316 -12.15 15.31 3.22
N VAL A 317 -11.65 15.13 1.99
CA VAL A 317 -10.70 16.05 1.36
C VAL A 317 -11.26 16.77 0.13
N VAL A 318 -12.39 16.30 -0.43
CA VAL A 318 -12.99 16.84 -1.67
C VAL A 318 -13.39 18.32 -1.61
N ASN A 319 -13.61 18.85 -0.40
CA ASN A 319 -14.08 20.22 -0.18
C ASN A 319 -12.98 21.16 0.33
N ILE A 320 -11.72 20.73 0.39
CA ILE A 320 -10.59 21.59 0.75
C ILE A 320 -10.37 22.61 -0.38
N LYS A 321 -10.32 23.88 -0.02
CA LYS A 321 -10.10 25.00 -0.94
C LYS A 321 -8.80 25.75 -0.65
N THR A 322 -8.28 25.66 0.57
CA THR A 322 -7.07 26.39 0.99
C THR A 322 -5.98 25.47 1.50
N GLN A 323 -4.73 25.93 1.43
CA GLN A 323 -3.61 25.24 2.03
C GLN A 323 -3.74 25.16 3.56
N GLU A 324 -4.35 26.17 4.19
CA GLU A 324 -4.61 26.18 5.63
C GLU A 324 -5.57 25.08 6.05
N GLU A 325 -6.65 24.85 5.27
CA GLU A 325 -7.57 23.74 5.48
C GLU A 325 -6.87 22.37 5.30
N LEU A 326 -5.96 22.25 4.32
CA LEU A 326 -5.15 21.04 4.14
C LEU A 326 -4.21 20.79 5.34
N ILE A 327 -3.59 21.85 5.86
CA ILE A 327 -2.74 21.78 7.07
C ILE A 327 -3.60 21.41 8.28
N PHE A 328 -4.83 21.90 8.38
CA PHE A 328 -5.76 21.51 9.44
C PHE A 328 -6.12 20.02 9.39
N LEU A 329 -6.21 19.45 8.19
CA LEU A 329 -6.30 18.01 8.01
C LEU A 329 -5.00 17.26 8.29
N SER A 330 -3.88 17.90 8.63
CA SER A 330 -2.63 17.22 9.01
C SER A 330 -2.52 17.10 10.53
N GLU A 331 -3.43 16.34 11.15
CA GLU A 331 -3.53 16.20 12.60
C GLU A 331 -3.28 14.77 13.10
N MET A 332 -2.95 14.63 14.38
CA MET A 332 -2.87 13.35 15.09
C MET A 332 -4.14 13.16 15.91
N ARG A 333 -5.02 12.24 15.50
CA ARG A 333 -6.32 12.01 16.15
C ARG A 333 -6.59 10.55 16.48
N HIS A 334 -7.47 10.32 17.44
CA HIS A 334 -7.99 8.98 17.70
C HIS A 334 -9.07 8.64 16.67
N VAL A 335 -8.95 7.46 16.06
CA VAL A 335 -9.92 6.90 15.13
C VAL A 335 -10.14 5.43 15.45
N THR A 336 -11.25 4.88 14.96
CA THR A 336 -11.44 3.43 14.91
C THR A 336 -11.23 2.97 13.47
N ILE A 337 -10.29 2.06 13.25
CA ILE A 337 -10.03 1.44 11.95
C ILE A 337 -10.77 0.12 11.89
N VAL A 338 -11.44 -0.13 10.77
CA VAL A 338 -11.97 -1.43 10.40
C VAL A 338 -11.23 -1.89 9.15
N PHE A 339 -10.47 -2.97 9.28
CA PHE A 339 -9.82 -3.63 8.18
C PHE A 339 -10.67 -4.82 7.74
N ILE A 340 -11.15 -4.79 6.51
CA ILE A 340 -12.00 -5.83 5.91
C ILE A 340 -11.11 -6.63 4.96
N CYS A 341 -10.74 -7.86 5.33
CA CYS A 341 -9.88 -8.73 4.54
C CYS A 341 -10.66 -9.87 3.93
N MET A 342 -10.47 -10.08 2.63
CA MET A 342 -10.94 -11.24 1.89
C MET A 342 -9.75 -11.90 1.19
N PRO A 343 -8.97 -12.72 1.92
CA PRO A 343 -7.71 -13.26 1.42
C PRO A 343 -7.88 -14.30 0.29
N GLU A 344 -9.02 -14.98 0.27
CA GLU A 344 -9.37 -15.95 -0.79
C GLU A 344 -9.75 -15.27 -2.11
N PHE A 345 -9.92 -13.94 -2.12
CA PHE A 345 -10.32 -13.17 -3.30
C PHE A 345 -9.10 -12.62 -4.04
N ILE A 346 -8.28 -13.54 -4.52
CA ILE A 346 -7.22 -13.29 -5.49
C ILE A 346 -7.87 -13.36 -6.88
N ASP A 347 -7.61 -12.39 -7.75
CA ASP A 347 -8.22 -12.29 -9.09
C ASP A 347 -9.75 -12.18 -9.10
N ILE A 348 -10.30 -11.43 -8.15
CA ILE A 348 -11.72 -11.09 -8.12
C ILE A 348 -12.17 -10.42 -9.42
N ASP A 349 -13.24 -10.91 -10.04
CA ASP A 349 -13.79 -10.29 -11.23
C ASP A 349 -14.41 -8.92 -10.92
N LEU A 350 -14.47 -8.07 -11.95
CA LEU A 350 -14.95 -6.69 -11.81
C LEU A 350 -16.38 -6.58 -11.29
N ALA A 351 -17.27 -7.51 -11.66
CA ALA A 351 -18.66 -7.45 -11.23
C ALA A 351 -18.76 -7.72 -9.73
N THR A 352 -18.06 -8.74 -9.24
CA THR A 352 -17.99 -9.07 -7.82
C THR A 352 -17.30 -7.97 -7.02
N LEU A 353 -16.19 -7.41 -7.52
CA LEU A 353 -15.50 -6.28 -6.88
C LEU A 353 -16.38 -5.04 -6.77
N SER A 354 -17.08 -4.69 -7.85
CA SER A 354 -18.03 -3.57 -7.88
C SER A 354 -19.18 -3.78 -6.90
N GLN A 355 -19.74 -5.00 -6.85
CA GLN A 355 -20.83 -5.32 -5.93
C GLN A 355 -20.36 -5.25 -4.45
N LEU A 356 -19.17 -5.77 -4.13
CA LEU A 356 -18.58 -5.67 -2.79
C LEU A 356 -18.37 -4.21 -2.39
N TYR A 357 -17.83 -3.40 -3.31
CA TYR A 357 -17.61 -1.98 -3.08
C TYR A 357 -18.92 -1.25 -2.76
N ARG A 358 -20.02 -1.55 -3.45
CA ARG A 358 -21.34 -0.96 -3.18
C ARG A 358 -21.88 -1.36 -1.81
N ILE A 359 -21.83 -2.64 -1.46
CA ILE A 359 -22.26 -3.15 -0.14
C ILE A 359 -21.46 -2.48 0.98
N ILE A 360 -20.13 -2.46 0.85
CA ILE A 360 -19.24 -1.88 1.86
C ILE A 360 -19.50 -0.37 2.00
N SER A 361 -19.62 0.34 0.89
CA SER A 361 -19.88 1.79 0.90
C SER A 361 -21.24 2.13 1.52
N ALA A 362 -22.29 1.35 1.23
CA ALA A 362 -23.61 1.54 1.83
C ALA A 362 -23.59 1.32 3.35
N ALA A 363 -22.98 0.22 3.82
CA ALA A 363 -22.88 -0.06 5.25
C ALA A 363 -22.04 0.98 6.01
N LEU A 364 -20.96 1.48 5.40
CA LEU A 364 -20.15 2.55 5.97
C LEU A 364 -20.93 3.86 6.04
N LYS A 365 -21.67 4.21 4.99
CA LYS A 365 -22.50 5.43 4.96
C LYS A 365 -23.53 5.45 6.07
N GLU A 366 -24.19 4.32 6.34
CA GLU A 366 -25.19 4.21 7.41
C GLU A 366 -24.62 4.28 8.83
N THR A 367 -23.33 3.99 8.98
CA THR A 367 -22.66 3.93 10.30
C THR A 367 -21.69 5.09 10.55
N ASP A 368 -21.71 6.11 9.69
CA ASP A 368 -20.78 7.25 9.70
C ASP A 368 -19.30 6.84 9.53
N GLY A 369 -19.05 5.73 8.86
CA GLY A 369 -17.73 5.28 8.44
C GLY A 369 -17.33 5.90 7.11
N VAL A 370 -16.01 6.07 6.91
CA VAL A 370 -15.45 6.53 5.63
C VAL A 370 -14.51 5.47 5.10
N LEU A 371 -14.71 5.07 3.85
CA LEU A 371 -13.76 4.22 3.15
C LEU A 371 -12.53 5.06 2.76
N ASN A 372 -11.35 4.58 3.14
CA ASN A 372 -10.08 5.27 2.91
C ASN A 372 -9.29 4.65 1.76
N LYS A 373 -9.12 3.32 1.78
CA LYS A 373 -8.37 2.61 0.73
C LYS A 373 -9.05 1.31 0.33
N VAL A 374 -8.94 0.97 -0.94
CA VAL A 374 -9.21 -0.36 -1.50
C VAL A 374 -7.89 -0.89 -2.03
N ILE A 375 -7.53 -2.11 -1.64
CA ILE A 375 -6.24 -2.75 -1.94
C ILE A 375 -6.56 -4.15 -2.44
N THR A 376 -6.37 -4.43 -3.73
CA THR A 376 -6.55 -5.77 -4.33
C THR A 376 -5.24 -6.47 -4.64
N PHE A 377 -4.11 -5.84 -4.36
CA PHE A 377 -2.84 -6.19 -4.97
C PHE A 377 -1.94 -7.07 -4.08
N ASP A 378 -2.30 -7.37 -2.82
CA ASP A 378 -1.43 -8.06 -1.84
C ASP A 378 -1.86 -9.46 -1.42
N LYS A 379 -2.91 -9.52 -0.61
CA LYS A 379 -3.37 -10.72 0.08
C LYS A 379 -4.87 -10.83 -0.11
N GLY A 380 -5.28 -10.87 -1.37
CA GLY A 380 -6.67 -10.76 -1.78
C GLY A 380 -7.21 -9.33 -1.71
N CYS A 381 -8.53 -9.22 -1.63
CA CYS A 381 -9.24 -7.95 -1.64
C CYS A 381 -9.37 -7.39 -0.21
N SER A 382 -8.87 -6.18 0.01
CA SER A 382 -8.84 -5.52 1.30
C SER A 382 -9.43 -4.11 1.24
N PHE A 383 -10.31 -3.80 2.19
CA PHE A 383 -10.90 -2.47 2.36
C PHE A 383 -10.50 -1.88 3.71
N LEU A 384 -9.98 -0.66 3.70
CA LEU A 384 -9.60 0.08 4.89
C LEU A 384 -10.64 1.15 5.16
N ALA A 385 -11.48 0.92 6.17
CA ALA A 385 -12.46 1.88 6.64
C ALA A 385 -12.01 2.57 7.93
N VAL A 386 -12.37 3.84 8.07
CA VAL A 386 -11.99 4.68 9.21
C VAL A 386 -13.22 5.42 9.76
N PHE A 387 -13.43 5.31 11.06
CA PHE A 387 -14.46 6.02 11.81
C PHE A 387 -13.81 7.12 12.65
N GLY A 388 -14.46 8.29 12.65
CA GLY A 388 -13.97 9.44 13.39
C GLY A 388 -12.96 10.28 12.64
N LEU A 389 -13.05 10.38 11.30
CA LEU A 389 -12.29 11.35 10.51
C LEU A 389 -12.83 12.79 10.66
N PRO A 390 -12.09 13.82 10.22
CA PRO A 390 -12.59 15.21 10.19
C PRO A 390 -13.93 15.30 9.45
N GLY A 391 -14.93 15.97 10.05
CA GLY A 391 -16.30 16.02 9.55
C GLY A 391 -17.17 14.78 9.84
N TYR A 392 -16.57 13.66 10.24
CA TYR A 392 -17.23 12.37 10.51
C TYR A 392 -17.03 11.90 11.96
N LYS A 393 -16.86 12.85 12.88
CA LYS A 393 -16.67 12.54 14.30
C LYS A 393 -18.03 12.36 14.98
N GLY A 394 -18.42 11.11 15.19
CA GLY A 394 -19.68 10.73 15.83
C GLY A 394 -19.53 10.41 17.32
N LYS A 395 -20.67 10.19 17.99
CA LYS A 395 -20.70 9.52 19.30
C LYS A 395 -20.52 8.01 19.08
N ASN A 396 -19.85 7.33 20.01
CA ASN A 396 -19.71 5.86 20.01
C ASN A 396 -19.10 5.26 18.73
N GLU A 397 -18.08 5.89 18.15
CA GLU A 397 -17.39 5.46 16.91
C GLU A 397 -17.05 3.96 16.90
N THR A 398 -16.58 3.42 18.03
CA THR A 398 -16.25 2.00 18.16
C THR A 398 -17.48 1.10 18.09
N CYS A 399 -18.61 1.54 18.65
CA CYS A 399 -19.87 0.79 18.59
C CYS A 399 -20.42 0.78 17.16
N ASN A 400 -20.39 1.93 16.48
CA ASN A 400 -20.79 2.04 15.07
C ASN A 400 -19.91 1.17 14.18
N ALA A 401 -18.59 1.17 14.41
CA ALA A 401 -17.66 0.30 13.69
C ALA A 401 -18.00 -1.19 13.86
N LEU A 402 -18.33 -1.62 15.07
CA LEU A 402 -18.74 -3.01 15.34
C LEU A 402 -20.08 -3.36 14.70
N MET A 403 -21.07 -2.45 14.75
CA MET A 403 -22.35 -2.63 14.07
C MET A 403 -22.16 -2.74 12.55
N CYS A 404 -21.29 -1.90 11.98
CA CYS A 404 -20.90 -1.97 10.57
C CYS A 404 -20.30 -3.33 10.23
N CYS A 405 -19.33 -3.81 11.01
CA CYS A 405 -18.73 -5.13 10.81
C CYS A 405 -19.78 -6.24 10.83
N ASN A 406 -20.68 -6.25 11.82
CA ASN A 406 -21.72 -7.27 11.91
C ASN A 406 -22.65 -7.24 10.70
N LYS A 407 -23.06 -6.04 10.24
CA LYS A 407 -23.86 -5.88 9.04
C LYS A 407 -23.13 -6.45 7.80
N LEU A 408 -21.87 -6.09 7.63
CA LEU A 408 -21.04 -6.55 6.51
C LEU A 408 -20.86 -8.07 6.50
N VAL A 409 -20.69 -8.71 7.66
CA VAL A 409 -20.65 -10.19 7.75
C VAL A 409 -21.92 -10.78 7.15
N HIS A 410 -23.10 -10.26 7.51
CA HIS A 410 -24.38 -10.78 7.02
C HIS A 410 -24.58 -10.51 5.52
N GLU A 411 -24.29 -9.30 5.05
CA GLU A 411 -24.51 -8.91 3.66
C GLU A 411 -23.54 -9.61 2.69
N ILE A 412 -22.26 -9.69 3.06
CA ILE A 412 -21.25 -10.38 2.23
C ILE A 412 -21.49 -11.90 2.25
N SER A 413 -21.88 -12.48 3.39
CA SER A 413 -22.21 -13.93 3.43
C SER A 413 -23.48 -14.28 2.64
N ALA A 414 -24.36 -13.30 2.39
CA ALA A 414 -25.56 -13.47 1.59
C ALA A 414 -25.31 -13.29 0.08
N MET A 415 -24.15 -12.77 -0.33
CA MET A 415 -23.71 -12.91 -1.71
C MET A 415 -23.49 -14.39 -1.99
N ASN A 416 -24.18 -14.91 -3.00
CA ASN A 416 -23.83 -16.20 -3.59
C ASN A 416 -22.53 -16.00 -4.38
N MET A 417 -21.40 -15.97 -3.67
CA MET A 417 -20.06 -15.92 -4.24
C MET A 417 -19.56 -17.32 -4.55
#